data_AF-A0A913ZPC6-F1
#
_entry.id   AF-A0A913ZPC6-F1
#
_cell.length_a   1.000
_cell.length_b   1.000
_cell.length_c   1.000
_cell.angle_alpha   90.00
_cell.angle_beta   90.00
_cell.angle_gamma   90.00
#
_symmetry.space_group_name_H-M   'P 1'
#
loop_
_entity.id
_entity.type
_entity.pdbx_description
1 polymer ?
#
loop_
_entity_poly.entity_id
_entity_poly.type
_entity_poly.pdbx_seq_one_letter_code
_entity_poly.pdbx_strand_id
1 'polypeptide(L)'
;MAFDVDWVVQQGATPNANTGPEVDRTTGTISGAYVYYDGRSYTADGTATLKSPELNSRFSNGKLSFWLNMYGSGIDSLRIYQRPVDVFAHPNLELLIITGQQSTEPMWLHREVNLTEVSYNFHIAFKTTEGTSIESDVAIDDVELISRKLSMFTQHY
;
A
#
# COMPACT_ATOMS: atom_id res chain seq x y z
N MET A 1 19.76 18.49 -0.65
CA MET A 1 18.86 18.12 0.47
C MET A 1 17.79 17.25 -0.14
N ALA A 2 17.88 15.93 0.06
CA ALA A 2 16.87 15.00 -0.41
C ALA A 2 15.74 15.02 0.62
N PHE A 3 14.55 15.47 0.22
CA PHE A 3 13.37 15.34 1.06
C PHE A 3 12.94 13.88 0.96
N ASP A 4 13.29 13.10 1.99
CA ASP A 4 12.83 11.74 2.24
C ASP A 4 11.37 11.78 2.72
N VAL A 5 10.49 12.31 1.88
CA VAL A 5 9.04 12.39 2.14
C VAL A 5 8.31 11.90 0.90
N ASP A 6 8.57 10.64 0.60
CA ASP A 6 8.03 9.89 -0.55
C ASP A 6 6.49 9.77 -0.51
N TRP A 7 5.95 9.58 0.69
CA TRP A 7 4.52 9.42 0.94
C TRP A 7 4.04 10.52 1.87
N VAL A 8 2.92 11.15 1.52
CA VAL A 8 2.37 12.29 2.26
C VAL A 8 0.93 12.01 2.69
N VAL A 9 0.53 12.62 3.81
CA VAL A 9 -0.87 12.61 4.26
C VAL A 9 -1.62 13.72 3.55
N GLN A 10 -2.77 13.41 2.97
CA GLN A 10 -3.59 14.34 2.20
C GLN A 10 -5.02 14.37 2.71
N GLN A 11 -5.64 15.55 2.61
CA GLN A 11 -7.08 15.75 2.80
C GLN A 11 -7.68 16.32 1.50
N GLY A 12 -8.83 15.79 1.08
CA GLY A 12 -9.44 16.15 -0.20
C GLY A 12 -8.63 15.66 -1.41
N ALA A 13 -8.83 16.30 -2.56
CA ALA A 13 -8.21 15.87 -3.82
C ALA A 13 -6.69 16.03 -3.82
N THR A 14 -5.99 15.18 -4.57
CA THR A 14 -4.58 15.41 -4.86
C THR A 14 -4.43 16.64 -5.79
N PRO A 15 -3.24 17.27 -5.86
CA PRO A 15 -3.09 18.48 -6.65
C PRO A 15 -3.22 18.31 -8.17
N ASN A 16 -3.14 17.08 -8.70
CA ASN A 16 -3.35 16.79 -10.12
C ASN A 16 -4.73 16.16 -10.32
N ALA A 17 -5.65 16.90 -10.94
CA ALA A 17 -7.04 16.47 -11.12
C ALA A 17 -7.23 15.22 -12.00
N ASN A 18 -6.21 14.77 -12.74
CA ASN A 18 -6.27 13.58 -13.59
C ASN A 18 -5.81 12.28 -12.90
N THR A 19 -5.51 12.33 -11.60
CA THR A 19 -4.98 11.17 -10.86
C THR A 19 -5.34 11.27 -9.38
N GLY A 20 -5.22 10.16 -8.65
CA GLY A 20 -5.54 10.11 -7.22
C GLY A 20 -7.04 10.21 -6.90
N PRO A 21 -7.41 10.10 -5.60
CA PRO A 21 -8.79 10.20 -5.15
C PRO A 21 -9.20 11.65 -4.85
N GLU A 22 -10.51 11.94 -4.93
CA GLU A 22 -11.07 13.26 -4.55
C GLU A 22 -11.29 13.42 -3.03
N VAL A 23 -11.49 12.29 -2.33
CA VAL A 23 -11.79 12.22 -0.90
C VAL A 23 -11.20 10.94 -0.31
N ASP A 24 -11.03 10.90 1.01
CA ASP A 24 -10.59 9.69 1.72
C ASP A 24 -11.58 8.53 1.55
N ARG A 25 -11.13 7.33 1.89
CA ARG A 25 -11.97 6.15 1.85
C ARG A 25 -12.85 6.03 3.10
N THR A 26 -12.36 6.43 4.27
CA THR A 26 -13.04 6.19 5.54
C THR A 26 -14.32 7.01 5.67
N THR A 27 -14.23 8.33 5.44
CA THR A 27 -15.37 9.24 5.59
C THR A 27 -16.07 9.55 4.28
N GLY A 28 -15.36 9.45 3.15
CA GLY A 28 -15.87 9.89 1.84
C GLY A 28 -16.05 11.40 1.76
N THR A 29 -15.28 12.16 2.54
CA THR A 29 -15.37 13.62 2.61
C THR A 29 -14.02 14.30 2.44
N ILE A 30 -14.02 15.57 2.03
CA ILE A 30 -12.79 16.36 1.87
C ILE A 30 -12.01 16.57 3.18
N SER A 31 -12.66 16.36 4.34
CA SER A 31 -12.04 16.48 5.66
C SER A 31 -11.38 15.20 6.14
N GLY A 32 -11.71 14.06 5.52
CA GLY A 32 -11.03 12.81 5.80
C GLY A 32 -9.62 12.79 5.21
N ALA A 33 -8.78 11.89 5.71
CA ALA A 33 -7.36 11.86 5.37
C ALA A 33 -6.94 10.47 4.88
N TYR A 34 -6.05 10.46 3.89
CA TYR A 34 -5.42 9.25 3.35
C TYR A 34 -3.92 9.50 3.13
N VAL A 35 -3.16 8.44 2.85
CA VAL A 35 -1.73 8.53 2.53
C VAL A 35 -1.54 8.30 1.04
N TYR A 36 -0.75 9.12 0.36
CA TYR A 36 -0.48 8.94 -1.06
C TYR A 36 0.96 9.26 -1.45
N TYR A 37 1.42 8.62 -2.51
CA TYR A 37 2.60 8.97 -3.27
C TYR A 37 2.20 10.00 -4.33
N ASP A 38 2.85 11.16 -4.33
CA ASP A 38 2.63 12.21 -5.32
C ASP A 38 3.49 11.93 -6.56
N GLY A 39 2.84 11.67 -7.69
CA GLY A 39 3.49 11.34 -8.96
C GLY A 39 4.37 12.45 -9.54
N ARG A 40 4.33 13.66 -8.97
CA ARG A 40 5.23 14.76 -9.30
C ARG A 40 6.54 14.73 -8.50
N SER A 41 6.61 13.87 -7.49
CA SER A 41 7.80 13.68 -6.66
C SER A 41 8.86 12.94 -7.44
N TYR A 42 10.10 13.41 -7.32
CA TYR A 42 11.27 12.76 -7.87
C TYR A 42 12.11 12.21 -6.71
N THR A 43 12.39 10.90 -6.73
CA THR A 43 13.29 10.27 -5.76
C THR A 43 14.58 9.84 -6.43
N ALA A 44 15.69 9.88 -5.69
CA ALA A 44 17.01 9.61 -6.27
C ALA A 44 17.19 8.17 -6.79
N ASP A 45 16.40 7.23 -6.27
CA ASP A 45 16.41 5.82 -6.66
C ASP A 45 15.19 5.42 -7.51
N GLY A 46 14.35 6.39 -7.90
CA GLY A 46 13.12 6.17 -8.67
C GLY A 46 12.08 5.32 -7.94
N THR A 47 12.16 5.21 -6.60
CA THR A 47 11.17 4.50 -5.80
C THR A 47 10.81 5.24 -4.52
N ALA A 48 9.65 4.89 -3.95
CA ALA A 48 9.11 5.52 -2.76
C ALA A 48 8.53 4.45 -1.82
N THR A 49 8.92 4.43 -0.54
CA THR A 49 8.51 3.34 0.38
C THR A 49 7.78 3.83 1.63
N LEU A 50 6.50 3.48 1.77
CA LEU A 50 5.74 3.61 3.01
C LEU A 50 5.91 2.32 3.84
N LYS A 51 6.37 2.46 5.08
CA LYS A 51 6.67 1.32 5.96
C LYS A 51 5.84 1.39 7.24
N SER A 52 5.26 0.26 7.63
CA SER A 52 4.55 0.14 8.91
C SER A 52 5.51 0.20 10.11
N PRO A 53 4.98 0.37 11.33
CA PRO A 53 5.69 -0.02 12.55
C PRO A 53 6.15 -1.48 12.51
N GLU A 54 7.02 -1.84 13.43
CA GLU A 54 7.42 -3.25 13.63
C GLU A 54 6.22 -4.08 14.11
N LEU A 55 6.02 -5.22 13.46
CA LEU A 55 4.97 -6.19 13.75
C LEU A 55 5.59 -7.46 14.30
N ASN A 56 4.98 -7.98 15.35
CA ASN A 56 5.39 -9.26 15.92
C ASN A 56 5.03 -10.43 14.99
N SER A 57 5.87 -11.47 14.98
CA SER A 57 5.66 -12.71 14.22
C SER A 57 4.27 -13.32 14.36
N ARG A 58 3.58 -13.15 15.51
CA ARG A 58 2.20 -13.63 15.71
C ARG A 58 1.18 -13.09 14.71
N PHE A 59 1.44 -11.96 14.07
CA PHE A 59 0.55 -11.38 13.06
C PHE A 59 0.78 -11.98 11.66
N SER A 60 1.85 -12.75 11.47
CA SER A 60 2.21 -13.35 10.16
C SER A 60 1.24 -14.43 9.70
N ASN A 61 0.36 -14.92 10.58
CA ASN A 61 -0.67 -15.91 10.27
C ASN A 61 -1.99 -15.28 9.77
N GLY A 62 -1.96 -14.01 9.36
CA GLY A 62 -3.13 -13.24 8.92
C GLY A 62 -3.11 -12.86 7.44
N LYS A 63 -3.91 -11.85 7.12
CA LYS A 63 -3.93 -11.14 5.83
C LYS A 63 -3.69 -9.66 6.06
N LEU A 64 -3.04 -9.02 5.11
CA LEU A 64 -3.08 -7.58 4.95
C LEU A 64 -4.32 -7.21 4.15
N SER A 65 -5.11 -6.27 4.65
CA SER A 65 -6.24 -5.66 3.96
C SER A 65 -6.04 -4.16 3.88
N PHE A 66 -6.40 -3.54 2.76
CA PHE A 66 -6.24 -2.11 2.54
C PHE A 66 -7.14 -1.64 1.41
N TRP A 67 -7.35 -0.33 1.34
CA TRP A 67 -7.99 0.34 0.23
C TRP A 67 -6.95 1.06 -0.62
N LEU A 68 -7.14 0.98 -1.93
CA LEU A 68 -6.17 1.43 -2.93
C LEU A 68 -6.85 2.32 -3.97
N ASN A 69 -6.25 3.46 -4.26
CA ASN A 69 -6.53 4.22 -5.48
C ASN A 69 -5.27 4.23 -6.34
N MET A 70 -5.39 3.69 -7.55
CA MET A 70 -4.40 3.75 -8.63
C MET A 70 -5.12 4.18 -9.90
N TYR A 71 -5.56 5.43 -9.93
CA TYR A 71 -6.14 6.10 -11.08
C TYR A 71 -5.13 7.09 -11.64
N GLY A 72 -4.64 6.87 -12.87
CA GLY A 72 -3.55 7.64 -13.45
C GLY A 72 -2.83 6.86 -14.56
N SER A 73 -2.69 7.48 -15.73
CA SER A 73 -2.11 6.84 -16.92
C SER A 73 -0.60 6.57 -16.79
N GLY A 74 0.07 7.34 -15.94
CA GLY A 74 1.52 7.27 -15.73
C GLY A 74 1.96 6.28 -14.66
N ILE A 75 1.03 5.64 -13.95
CA ILE A 75 1.36 4.71 -12.85
C ILE A 75 2.15 3.52 -13.39
N ASP A 76 3.33 3.25 -12.84
CA ASP A 76 4.09 2.03 -13.12
C ASP A 76 3.61 0.88 -12.22
N SER A 77 3.99 0.90 -10.94
CA SER A 77 3.71 -0.21 -10.04
C SER A 77 3.71 0.13 -8.56
N LEU A 78 2.91 -0.63 -7.80
CA LEU A 78 2.93 -0.73 -6.34
C LEU A 78 3.29 -2.17 -5.95
N ARG A 79 4.35 -2.34 -5.18
CA ARG A 79 4.80 -3.62 -4.62
C ARG A 79 4.61 -3.64 -3.11
N ILE A 80 4.14 -4.76 -2.59
CA ILE A 80 3.92 -4.97 -1.16
C ILE A 80 4.87 -6.03 -0.67
N TYR A 81 5.63 -5.70 0.37
CA TYR A 81 6.60 -6.59 0.98
C TYR A 81 6.28 -6.85 2.44
N GLN A 82 6.53 -8.08 2.86
CA GLN A 82 6.77 -8.43 4.26
C GLN A 82 8.28 -8.44 4.48
N ARG A 83 8.80 -7.40 5.13
CA ARG A 83 10.24 -7.18 5.30
C ARG A 83 10.68 -7.56 6.72
N PRO A 84 11.68 -8.44 6.90
CA PRO A 84 12.20 -8.72 8.23
C PRO A 84 12.81 -7.46 8.87
N VAL A 85 12.75 -7.36 10.19
CA VAL A 85 13.46 -6.31 10.94
C VAL A 85 14.98 -6.51 10.80
N ASP A 86 15.45 -7.74 10.93
CA ASP A 86 16.83 -8.12 10.62
C ASP A 86 16.94 -8.60 9.17
N VAL A 87 17.30 -7.66 8.29
CA VAL A 87 17.45 -7.88 6.85
C VAL A 87 18.67 -8.70 6.45
N PHE A 88 19.60 -8.95 7.37
CA PHE A 88 20.76 -9.81 7.11
C PHE A 88 20.47 -11.27 7.45
N ALA A 89 19.58 -11.51 8.41
CA ALA A 89 19.16 -12.85 8.80
C ALA A 89 18.12 -13.46 7.85
N HIS A 90 17.27 -12.64 7.23
CA HIS A 90 16.16 -13.11 6.40
C HIS A 90 15.96 -12.24 5.15
N PRO A 91 15.45 -12.81 4.03
CA PRO A 91 15.14 -12.04 2.83
C PRO A 91 13.82 -11.25 2.96
N ASN A 92 13.66 -10.19 2.16
CA ASN A 92 12.35 -9.58 1.95
C ASN A 92 11.43 -10.57 1.22
N LEU A 93 10.17 -10.66 1.63
CA LEU A 93 9.15 -11.46 0.95
C LEU A 93 8.22 -10.54 0.17
N GLU A 94 8.16 -10.70 -1.16
CA GLU A 94 7.17 -9.99 -1.99
C GLU A 94 5.81 -10.69 -1.88
N LEU A 95 4.80 -9.95 -1.42
CA LEU A 95 3.46 -10.47 -1.22
C LEU A 95 2.57 -10.23 -2.45
N LEU A 96 2.68 -9.04 -3.05
CA LEU A 96 1.82 -8.61 -4.15
C LEU A 96 2.53 -7.55 -5.00
N ILE A 97 2.28 -7.59 -6.30
CA ILE A 97 2.56 -6.50 -7.24
C ILE A 97 1.27 -6.09 -7.95
N ILE A 98 1.03 -4.80 -8.02
CA ILE A 98 -0.09 -4.18 -8.74
C ILE A 98 0.52 -3.20 -9.75
N THR A 99 0.17 -3.31 -11.03
CA THR A 99 0.79 -2.53 -12.10
C THR A 99 -0.23 -1.69 -12.86
N GLY A 100 0.15 -0.47 -13.23
CA GLY A 100 -0.68 0.42 -14.03
C GLY A 100 -1.95 0.89 -13.34
N GLN A 101 -2.72 1.65 -14.10
CA GLN A 101 -4.06 2.10 -13.71
C GLN A 101 -4.98 0.91 -13.39
N GLN A 102 -5.69 0.99 -12.26
CA GLN A 102 -6.55 -0.07 -11.75
C GLN A 102 -8.05 0.22 -11.92
N SER A 103 -8.42 1.45 -12.31
CA SER A 103 -9.81 1.89 -12.46
C SER A 103 -9.96 2.91 -13.58
N THR A 104 -11.17 3.06 -14.12
CA THR A 104 -11.48 4.10 -15.13
C THR A 104 -11.91 5.43 -14.51
N GLU A 105 -12.20 5.43 -13.22
CA GLU A 105 -12.60 6.58 -12.40
C GLU A 105 -11.70 6.62 -11.14
N PRO A 106 -11.59 7.76 -10.43
CA PRO A 106 -10.80 7.90 -9.20
C PRO A 106 -11.40 7.18 -7.98
N MET A 107 -11.84 5.94 -8.15
CA MET A 107 -12.48 5.13 -7.12
C MET A 107 -11.47 4.34 -6.26
N TRP A 108 -11.84 4.16 -5.00
CA TRP A 108 -11.14 3.27 -4.09
C TRP A 108 -11.48 1.80 -4.35
N LEU A 109 -10.47 0.96 -4.42
CA LEU A 109 -10.58 -0.48 -4.62
C LEU A 109 -10.04 -1.23 -3.41
N HIS A 110 -10.82 -2.18 -2.89
CA HIS A 110 -10.39 -3.03 -1.80
C HIS A 110 -9.38 -4.08 -2.28
N ARG A 111 -8.37 -4.36 -1.45
CA ARG A 111 -7.36 -5.40 -1.69
C ARG A 111 -7.12 -6.21 -0.43
N GLU A 112 -6.81 -7.49 -0.64
CA GLU A 112 -6.32 -8.38 0.40
C GLU A 112 -5.14 -9.18 -0.14
N VAL A 113 -4.16 -9.44 0.72
CA VAL A 113 -3.07 -10.39 0.44
C VAL A 113 -2.74 -11.21 1.68
N ASN A 114 -2.52 -12.51 1.50
CA ASN A 114 -2.10 -13.38 2.61
C ASN A 114 -0.67 -13.01 3.02
N LEU A 115 -0.45 -12.94 4.33
CA LEU A 115 0.91 -12.86 4.87
C LEU A 115 1.58 -14.24 4.80
N THR A 116 2.90 -14.23 4.78
CA THR A 116 3.69 -15.46 4.88
C THR A 116 4.02 -15.69 6.35
N GLU A 117 3.72 -16.87 6.87
CA GLU A 117 3.99 -17.21 8.26
C GLU A 117 5.50 -17.22 8.52
N VAL A 118 5.95 -16.47 9.52
CA VAL A 118 7.37 -16.30 9.87
C VAL A 118 7.56 -16.32 11.38
N SER A 119 8.75 -16.69 11.83
CA SER A 119 9.11 -16.72 13.25
C SER A 119 9.78 -15.43 13.76
N TYR A 120 9.99 -14.45 12.88
CA TYR A 120 10.66 -13.18 13.16
C TYR A 120 9.72 -11.97 13.04
N ASN A 121 10.08 -10.86 13.69
CA ASN A 121 9.34 -9.61 13.56
C ASN A 121 9.59 -8.99 12.17
N PHE A 122 8.59 -8.28 11.66
CA PHE A 122 8.59 -7.78 10.29
C PHE A 122 7.90 -6.41 10.18
N HIS A 123 8.08 -5.76 9.04
CA HIS A 123 7.31 -4.61 8.59
C HIS A 123 6.49 -4.99 7.37
N ILE A 124 5.34 -4.34 7.18
CA ILE A 124 4.70 -4.24 5.88
C ILE A 124 5.25 -3.00 5.19
N ALA A 125 5.70 -3.15 3.95
CA ALA A 125 6.21 -2.05 3.14
C ALA A 125 5.47 -1.97 1.82
N PHE A 126 4.89 -0.80 1.54
CA PHE A 126 4.29 -0.42 0.27
C PHE A 126 5.32 0.39 -0.50
N LYS A 127 5.81 -0.16 -1.61
CA LYS A 127 6.86 0.42 -2.43
C LYS A 127 6.31 0.77 -3.81
N THR A 128 6.26 2.05 -4.14
CA THR A 128 5.97 2.51 -5.50
C THR A 128 7.26 2.67 -6.30
N THR A 129 7.14 2.50 -7.61
CA THR A 129 8.16 2.88 -8.58
C THR A 129 7.70 4.16 -9.28
N GLU A 130 8.65 5.04 -9.60
CA GLU A 130 8.40 6.28 -10.33
C GLU A 130 7.60 5.99 -11.61
N GLY A 131 6.55 6.77 -11.80
CA GLY A 131 5.69 6.65 -12.98
C GLY A 131 6.35 7.19 -14.25
N THR A 132 5.71 6.92 -15.37
CA THR A 132 6.12 7.46 -16.68
C THR A 132 5.65 8.91 -16.92
N SER A 133 4.79 9.43 -16.04
CA SER A 133 4.30 10.81 -16.07
C SER A 133 3.87 11.27 -14.66
N ILE A 134 3.52 12.55 -14.53
CA ILE A 134 2.97 13.13 -13.29
C ILE A 134 1.56 12.65 -12.95
N GLU A 135 0.91 11.88 -13.83
CA GLU A 135 -0.38 11.23 -13.58
C GLU A 135 -0.14 9.84 -12.97
N SER A 136 0.65 9.80 -11.91
CA SER A 136 1.14 8.57 -11.28
C SER A 136 0.90 8.51 -9.77
N ASP A 137 -0.13 9.21 -9.29
CA ASP A 137 -0.48 9.17 -7.87
C ASP A 137 -0.93 7.76 -7.47
N VAL A 138 -0.48 7.31 -6.30
CA VAL A 138 -0.90 6.05 -5.68
C VAL A 138 -1.33 6.34 -4.26
N ALA A 139 -2.59 6.09 -3.93
CA ALA A 139 -3.12 6.35 -2.59
C ALA A 139 -3.54 5.07 -1.88
N ILE A 140 -3.34 5.05 -0.57
CA ILE A 140 -3.65 3.94 0.33
C ILE A 140 -4.41 4.50 1.53
N ASP A 141 -5.45 3.77 1.95
CA ASP A 141 -6.25 4.10 3.12
C ASP A 141 -6.73 2.82 3.83
N ASP A 142 -7.23 2.96 5.07
CA ASP A 142 -7.88 1.89 5.84
C ASP A 142 -7.04 0.57 5.86
N VAL A 143 -5.76 0.66 6.23
CA VAL A 143 -4.82 -0.48 6.27
C VAL A 143 -4.99 -1.29 7.55
N GLU A 144 -5.27 -2.59 7.41
CA GLU A 144 -5.57 -3.49 8.51
C GLU A 144 -4.85 -4.85 8.39
N LEU A 145 -4.55 -5.46 9.54
CA LEU A 145 -4.15 -6.86 9.61
C LEU A 145 -5.32 -7.69 10.14
N ILE A 146 -5.80 -8.60 9.31
CA ILE A 146 -6.93 -9.48 9.63
C ILE A 146 -6.40 -10.85 10.01
N SER A 147 -6.70 -11.32 11.22
CA SER A 147 -6.40 -12.68 11.64
C SER A 147 -7.12 -13.71 10.75
N ARG A 148 -6.49 -14.85 10.46
CA ARG A 148 -7.20 -15.97 9.80
C ARG A 148 -8.44 -16.36 10.60
N LYS A 149 -9.59 -16.44 9.92
CA LYS A 149 -10.81 -17.00 10.51
C LYS A 149 -10.58 -18.47 10.83
N LEU A 150 -10.96 -18.90 12.03
CA LEU A 150 -11.07 -20.32 12.37
C LEU A 150 -12.11 -20.96 11.45
N SER A 151 -11.70 -21.92 10.63
CA SER A 151 -12.66 -22.80 9.95
C SER A 151 -13.17 -23.80 10.98
N MET A 152 -14.32 -23.50 11.59
CA MET A 152 -15.02 -24.43 12.47
C MET A 152 -15.95 -25.35 11.67
N PHE A 153 -15.49 -25.94 10.55
CA PHE A 153 -16.18 -27.04 9.88
C PHE A 153 -15.19 -27.95 9.15
N THR A 154 -14.69 -28.98 9.83
CA THR A 154 -14.31 -30.23 9.15
C THR A 154 -15.61 -30.99 8.94
N GLN A 155 -16.17 -30.97 7.73
CA GLN A 155 -17.24 -31.92 7.40
C GLN A 155 -16.61 -33.30 7.31
N HIS A 156 -16.87 -34.12 8.33
CA HIS A 156 -16.81 -35.57 8.19
C HIS A 156 -18.00 -36.01 7.34
N TYR A 157 -17.72 -36.59 6.17
CA TYR A 157 -18.51 -37.67 5.57
C TYR A 157 -17.54 -38.66 4.96
#